data_AF-A0A6F8PM37-F1
#
_entry.id   AF-A0A6F8PM37-F1
#
_cell.length_a   1.000
_cell.length_b   1.000
_cell.length_c   1.000
_cell.angle_alpha   90.00
_cell.angle_beta   90.00
_cell.angle_gamma   90.00
#
_symmetry.space_group_name_H-M   'P 1'
#
loop_
_entity.id
_entity.type
_entity.pdbx_description
1 polymer ?
#
loop_
_entity_poly.entity_id
_entity_poly.type
_entity_poly.pdbx_seq_one_letter_code
_entity_poly.pdbx_strand_id
1 'polypeptide(L)'
;MIKLQLLLKTAFHNDVKVNQFNNQLEICFRHFNKEDQVEPLMKNPSKLKPFTMLELMQTTVDTLMGHELNRQFAELKDCEIKNGSSYSLIDVYERCQL
;
A
#
# COMPACT_ATOMS: atom_id res chain seq x y z
N MET A 1 10.22 -9.90 24.49
CA MET A 1 8.80 -10.13 24.16
C MET A 1 8.15 -8.77 23.92
N ILE A 2 8.33 -8.20 22.72
CA ILE A 2 7.94 -6.82 22.43
C ILE A 2 6.50 -6.84 21.91
N LYS A 3 5.59 -6.28 22.71
CA LYS A 3 4.21 -5.96 22.31
C LYS A 3 4.26 -4.80 21.33
N LEU A 4 4.08 -5.07 20.04
CA LEU A 4 3.77 -4.04 19.06
C LEU A 4 2.28 -3.68 19.22
N GLN A 5 1.98 -2.70 20.07
CA GLN A 5 0.69 -2.00 20.03
C GLN A 5 0.69 -1.12 18.78
N LEU A 6 0.24 -1.69 17.66
CA LEU A 6 -0.18 -0.94 16.48
C LEU A 6 -1.42 -0.11 16.85
N LEU A 7 -1.17 1.11 17.33
CA LEU A 7 -2.16 2.18 17.46
C LEU A 7 -2.35 2.88 16.10
N LEU A 8 -2.62 2.11 15.05
CA LEU A 8 -3.14 2.64 13.79
C LEU A 8 -4.63 2.30 13.72
N LYS A 9 -5.44 3.20 14.29
CA LYS A 9 -6.89 3.34 13.99
C LYS A 9 -7.09 3.85 12.55
N THR A 10 -6.52 3.16 11.58
CA THR A 10 -6.79 3.35 10.15
C THR A 10 -7.09 1.97 9.61
N ALA A 11 -8.35 1.58 9.74
CA ALA A 11 -8.91 0.34 9.21
C ALA A 11 -8.94 0.38 7.68
N PHE A 12 -7.78 0.48 7.03
CA PHE A 12 -7.65 0.41 5.56
C PHE A 12 -8.19 -0.93 5.03
N HIS A 13 -8.19 -1.96 5.88
CA HIS A 13 -8.71 -3.30 5.56
C HIS A 13 -10.24 -3.40 5.46
N ASN A 14 -11.01 -2.43 5.95
CA ASN A 14 -12.48 -2.52 5.91
C ASN A 14 -13.12 -1.97 4.63
N ASP A 15 -12.36 -1.27 3.79
CA ASP A 15 -12.93 -0.56 2.65
C ASP A 15 -12.68 -1.24 1.30
N VAL A 16 -11.84 -2.30 1.22
CA VAL A 16 -11.60 -3.04 -0.05
C VAL A 16 -12.32 -4.39 -0.05
N LYS A 17 -13.22 -4.61 -1.02
CA LYS A 17 -14.01 -5.84 -1.21
C LYS A 17 -13.73 -6.48 -2.56
N VAL A 18 -13.89 -7.79 -2.64
CA VAL A 18 -13.80 -8.54 -3.90
C VAL A 18 -15.20 -8.68 -4.48
N ASN A 19 -15.40 -8.20 -5.70
CA ASN A 19 -16.60 -8.48 -6.48
C ASN A 19 -16.52 -9.92 -7.01
N GLN A 20 -17.41 -10.79 -6.50
CA GLN A 20 -17.40 -12.23 -6.82
C GLN A 20 -17.84 -12.55 -8.26
N PHE A 21 -18.48 -11.61 -8.96
CA PHE A 21 -18.96 -11.83 -10.33
C PHE A 21 -17.86 -11.60 -11.37
N ASN A 22 -16.92 -10.68 -11.10
CA ASN A 22 -15.90 -10.26 -12.07
C ASN A 22 -14.46 -10.26 -11.50
N ASN A 23 -14.28 -10.68 -10.25
CA ASN A 23 -13.00 -10.73 -9.51
C ASN A 23 -12.27 -9.39 -9.37
N GLN A 24 -12.98 -8.27 -9.55
CA GLN A 24 -12.42 -6.93 -9.38
C GLN A 24 -12.41 -6.54 -7.91
N LEU A 25 -11.43 -5.73 -7.54
CA LEU A 25 -11.39 -5.06 -6.25
C LEU A 25 -12.24 -3.80 -6.29
N GLU A 26 -13.05 -3.60 -5.26
CA GLU A 26 -13.89 -2.44 -5.05
C GLU A 26 -13.46 -1.75 -3.76
N ILE A 27 -13.43 -0.41 -3.76
CA ILE A 27 -13.13 0.41 -2.59
C ILE A 27 -14.34 1.27 -2.22
N CYS A 28 -14.64 1.35 -0.93
CA CYS A 28 -15.69 2.21 -0.39
C CYS A 28 -15.11 3.58 -0.04
N PHE A 29 -15.37 4.59 -0.87
CA PHE A 29 -15.00 5.98 -0.62
C PHE A 29 -16.02 6.63 0.32
N ARG A 30 -15.57 6.93 1.54
CA ARG A 30 -16.34 7.72 2.51
C ARG A 30 -15.91 9.18 2.47
N HIS A 31 -16.84 10.08 2.16
CA HIS A 31 -16.63 11.52 2.24
C HIS A 31 -17.49 12.11 3.37
N PHE A 32 -16.92 12.99 4.21
CA PHE A 32 -17.57 13.51 5.42
C PHE A 32 -18.98 14.07 5.24
N ASN A 33 -19.33 14.55 4.04
CA ASN A 33 -20.63 15.16 3.72
C ASN A 33 -21.30 14.55 2.47
N LYS A 34 -20.92 13.33 2.07
CA LYS A 34 -21.55 12.64 0.94
C LYS A 34 -21.85 11.20 1.32
N GLU A 35 -22.78 10.59 0.61
CA GLU A 35 -23.02 9.16 0.72
C GLU A 35 -21.77 8.37 0.30
N ASP A 36 -21.59 7.21 0.93
CA ASP A 36 -20.51 6.29 0.62
C ASP A 36 -20.61 5.84 -0.85
N GLN A 37 -19.50 5.93 -1.59
CA GLN A 37 -19.43 5.51 -2.98
C GLN A 37 -18.55 4.28 -3.13
N VAL A 38 -19.11 3.21 -3.71
CA VAL A 38 -18.34 2.00 -4.03
C VAL A 38 -17.83 2.13 -5.46
N GLU A 39 -16.52 2.14 -5.63
CA GLU A 39 -15.86 2.25 -6.93
C GLU A 39 -14.81 1.15 -7.11
N PRO A 40 -14.52 0.71 -8.34
CA PRO A 40 -13.42 -0.21 -8.58
C PRO A 40 -12.06 0.39 -8.18
N LEU A 41 -11.21 -0.40 -7.54
CA LEU A 41 -9.84 -0.03 -7.20
C LEU A 41 -8.99 -0.03 -8.49
N MET A 42 -8.64 1.15 -8.98
CA MET A 42 -7.95 1.31 -10.27
C MET A 42 -6.42 1.19 -10.16
N LYS A 43 -5.79 0.60 -11.18
CA LYS A 43 -4.34 0.33 -11.25
C LYS A 43 -3.47 1.54 -11.49
N ASN A 44 -3.93 2.44 -12.34
CA ASN A 44 -3.11 3.48 -12.94
C ASN A 44 -3.71 4.86 -12.69
N PRO A 45 -2.89 5.93 -12.70
CA PRO A 45 -3.37 7.31 -12.56
C PRO A 45 -4.45 7.65 -13.60
N SER A 46 -4.36 7.07 -14.80
CA SER A 46 -5.34 7.24 -15.88
C SER A 46 -6.64 6.45 -15.68
N LYS A 47 -6.76 5.68 -14.59
CA LYS A 47 -7.96 4.91 -14.20
C LYS A 47 -8.59 4.10 -15.35
N LEU A 48 -7.77 3.33 -16.07
CA LEU A 48 -8.23 2.55 -17.23
C LEU A 48 -8.56 1.10 -16.88
N LYS A 49 -7.93 0.54 -15.83
CA LYS A 49 -8.09 -0.87 -15.48
C LYS A 49 -8.21 -1.07 -13.97
N PRO A 50 -9.17 -1.87 -13.49
CA PRO A 50 -9.26 -2.23 -12.08
C PRO A 50 -8.24 -3.31 -11.71
N PHE A 51 -7.87 -3.36 -10.42
CA PHE A 51 -7.11 -4.44 -9.80
C PHE A 51 -7.97 -5.68 -9.61
N THR A 52 -7.35 -6.85 -9.84
CA THR A 52 -7.80 -8.11 -9.24
C THR A 52 -7.02 -8.36 -7.95
N MET A 53 -7.53 -9.26 -7.11
CA MET A 53 -6.82 -9.68 -5.89
C MET A 53 -5.43 -10.26 -6.18
N LEU A 54 -5.33 -11.12 -7.21
CA LEU A 54 -4.06 -11.75 -7.58
C LEU A 54 -3.02 -10.69 -7.94
N GLU A 55 -3.39 -9.70 -8.73
CA GLU A 55 -2.47 -8.64 -9.16
C GLU A 55 -2.07 -7.72 -8.01
N LEU A 56 -2.99 -7.41 -7.10
CA LEU A 56 -2.68 -6.62 -5.91
C LEU A 56 -1.68 -7.38 -5.02
N MET A 57 -1.91 -8.68 -4.80
CA MET A 57 -1.01 -9.54 -4.01
C MET A 57 0.36 -9.67 -4.68
N GLN A 58 0.41 -9.90 -5.99
CA GLN A 58 1.65 -9.99 -6.74
C GLN A 58 2.43 -8.67 -6.65
N THR A 59 1.76 -7.53 -6.87
CA THR A 59 2.37 -6.20 -6.75
C THR A 59 2.94 -5.96 -5.36
N THR A 60 2.23 -6.42 -4.32
CA THR A 60 2.69 -6.31 -2.93
C THR A 60 3.96 -7.13 -2.71
N VAL A 61 4.00 -8.38 -3.18
CA VAL A 61 5.19 -9.25 -3.10
C VAL A 61 6.36 -8.64 -3.86
N ASP A 62 6.14 -8.22 -5.11
CA ASP A 62 7.19 -7.64 -5.96
C ASP A 62 7.76 -6.36 -5.32
N THR A 63 6.91 -5.54 -4.71
CA THR A 63 7.33 -4.32 -4.01
C THR A 63 8.22 -4.65 -2.82
N LEU A 64 7.82 -5.62 -1.98
CA LEU A 64 8.62 -6.05 -0.82
C LEU A 64 9.95 -6.66 -1.25
N MET A 65 9.96 -7.49 -2.29
CA MET A 65 11.21 -8.06 -2.84
C MET A 65 12.13 -6.97 -3.41
N GLY A 66 11.56 -5.96 -4.09
CA GLY A 66 12.32 -4.81 -4.57
C GLY A 66 12.99 -4.03 -3.43
N HIS A 67 12.29 -3.85 -2.30
CA HIS A 67 12.88 -3.25 -1.11
C HIS A 67 14.01 -4.09 -0.51
N GLU A 68 13.85 -5.41 -0.45
CA GLU A 68 14.90 -6.32 0.03
C GLU A 68 16.16 -6.23 -0.83
N LEU A 69 16.02 -6.25 -2.16
CA LEU A 69 17.15 -6.10 -3.10
C LEU A 69 17.85 -4.74 -2.95
N ASN A 70 17.07 -3.67 -2.80
CA ASN A 70 17.62 -2.33 -2.58
C ASN A 70 18.42 -2.25 -1.28
N ARG A 71 17.93 -2.89 -0.21
CA ARG A 71 18.65 -2.97 1.06
C ARG A 71 19.97 -3.70 0.92
N GLN A 72 19.98 -4.87 0.28
CA GLN A 72 21.21 -5.64 0.04
C GLN A 72 22.22 -4.85 -0.80
N PHE A 73 21.75 -4.12 -1.82
CA PHE A 73 22.61 -3.26 -2.62
C PHE A 73 23.20 -2.11 -1.81
N ALA A 74 22.40 -1.48 -0.94
CA ALA A 74 22.85 -0.40 -0.08
C ALA A 74 23.90 -0.88 0.93
N GLU A 75 23.69 -2.06 1.54
CA GLU A 75 24.67 -2.71 2.43
C GLU A 75 25.99 -3.01 1.69
N LEU A 76 25.93 -3.48 0.44
CA LEU A 76 27.12 -3.73 -0.38
C LEU A 76 27.87 -2.44 -0.78
N LYS A 77 27.16 -1.32 -0.86
CA LYS A 77 27.73 -0.01 -1.21
C LYS A 77 28.06 0.86 0.00
N ASP A 78 27.88 0.35 1.22
CA ASP A 78 28.01 1.11 2.46
C ASP A 78 27.22 2.42 2.41
N CYS A 79 25.98 2.33 1.91
CA CYS A 79 25.06 3.44 1.73
C CYS A 79 23.83 3.24 2.61
N GLU A 80 23.24 4.34 3.07
CA GLU A 80 21.97 4.32 3.80
C GLU A 80 20.82 4.76 2.87
N ILE A 81 19.73 3.99 2.85
CA ILE A 81 18.50 4.40 2.19
C ILE A 81 17.59 5.02 3.25
N LYS A 82 17.14 6.26 3.00
CA LYS A 82 16.16 6.94 3.84
C LYS A 82 14.87 7.23 3.08
N ASN A 83 13.76 7.22 3.79
CA ASN A 83 12.46 7.60 3.28
C ASN A 83 12.29 9.13 3.34
N GLY A 84 12.33 9.78 2.18
CA GLY A 84 12.15 11.23 2.07
C GLY A 84 10.69 11.70 2.11
N SER A 85 9.72 10.78 2.14
CA SER A 85 8.29 11.14 2.15
C SER A 85 7.76 11.19 3.58
N SER A 86 7.09 12.29 3.95
CA SER A 86 6.40 12.43 5.24
C SER A 86 5.13 11.58 5.36
N TYR A 87 4.58 11.13 4.24
CA TYR A 87 3.28 10.43 4.20
C TYR A 87 3.33 9.09 3.45
N SER A 88 4.53 8.51 3.28
CA SER A 88 4.64 7.19 2.66
C SER A 88 3.76 6.17 3.40
N LEU A 89 2.96 5.45 2.61
CA LEU A 89 2.14 4.33 3.07
C LEU A 89 3.00 3.14 3.48
N ILE A 90 4.18 3.01 2.86
CA ILE A 90 5.13 1.93 3.08
C ILE A 90 6.31 2.52 3.86
N ASP A 91 6.46 2.10 5.12
CA ASP A 91 7.48 2.61 6.04
C ASP A 91 8.59 1.57 6.24
N VAL A 92 9.30 1.25 5.15
CA VAL A 92 10.35 0.21 5.13
C VAL A 92 11.72 0.78 5.51
N TYR A 93 11.94 2.08 5.36
CA TYR A 93 13.20 2.76 5.68
C TYR A 93 12.97 3.87 6.69
N GLU A 94 14.00 4.19 7.47
CA GLU A 94 13.96 5.34 8.38
C GLU A 94 13.69 6.63 7.62
N ARG A 95 12.85 7.49 8.19
CA ARG A 95 12.49 8.77 7.57
C ARG A 95 13.60 9.78 7.75
N CYS A 96 13.80 10.64 6.75
CA CYS A 96 14.61 11.82 6.94
C CYS A 96 13.99 12.68 8.05
N GLN A 97 14.75 12.95 9.12
CA GLN A 97 14.38 13.99 10.08
C GLN A 97 14.53 15.33 9.34
N LEU A 98 13.39 15.99 9.10
CA LEU A 98 13.33 17.37 8.59
C LEU A 98 13.44 18.35 9.75
#